data_AF-Q2QQL8-F1
#
_entry.id   AF-Q2QQL8-F1
#
_cell.length_a   1.000
_cell.length_b   1.000
_cell.length_c   1.000
_cell.angle_alpha   90.00
_cell.angle_beta   90.00
_cell.angle_gamma   90.00
#
_symmetry.space_group_name_H-M   'P 1'
#
loop_
_entity.id
_entity.type
_entity.pdbx_description
1 polymer ?
#
loop_
_entity_poly.entity_id
_entity_poly.type
_entity_poly.pdbx_seq_one_letter_code
_entity_poly.pdbx_strand_id
1 'polypeptide(L)'
;MQMRFTKMSWGAAARGIQTATGFVTSVNTWAEFFNCLSSAISSACSWINIHQKPQNDFVKEEIQHLQSDLWQLQTTLPKMRNLVEILEWQIYKKPAAELLPHIKDALLDAEDIIDEFNYYELKAKIEGRIEECLTSSGCQEFYMSVIRGSFNRVKEIQEKLDHLHRQSMDLGLHCAAQRFDKIVRPETSSFLNSQIFGRQEEEKMVLELLGVQLQANAGYKRKRSSRVEVLPIVGLGGVGKTTLAQQICKNQMVKAHFDMILWACVSDDFNAKRLTKEVIQSSKKETSFDNLDSLQSILKDTVELKRFLLVLDDIWDDVMADGGQDWQRFCAPLSNALQGSMILITTRSQKVADKVRTMDCFPLEGLTEDVFWEFFIVQAFGTESLSKYPDLEDIGRSIILKLKGSPLAAKTIGRLLRTNLHASH
;
A
#
# COMPACT_ATOMS: atom_id res chain seq x y z
N MET A 1 24.47 -1.02 12.81
CA MET A 1 23.65 -1.22 11.60
C MET A 1 22.45 -0.31 11.73
N GLN A 2 22.58 0.91 11.18
CA GLN A 2 21.82 2.11 11.58
C GLN A 2 20.32 2.01 11.26
N MET A 3 19.50 2.10 12.31
CA MET A 3 18.05 2.30 12.23
C MET A 3 17.75 3.70 11.65
N ARG A 4 17.33 3.75 10.38
CA ARG A 4 16.54 4.85 9.82
C ARG A 4 15.25 4.25 9.23
N PHE A 5 14.35 3.81 10.11
CA PHE A 5 12.97 3.47 9.76
C PHE A 5 12.05 4.22 10.71
N THR A 6 12.03 5.55 10.60
CA THR A 6 11.08 6.41 11.31
C THR A 6 10.52 7.43 10.33
N LYS A 7 9.19 7.32 10.14
CA LYS A 7 8.26 8.14 9.33
C LYS A 7 8.26 7.89 7.80
N MET A 8 7.03 7.71 7.28
CA MET A 8 6.64 7.73 5.85
C MET A 8 7.05 6.47 5.06
N SER A 9 6.19 5.53 4.66
CA SER A 9 4.96 5.66 3.87
C SER A 9 4.10 4.39 4.05
N TRP A 10 3.05 4.45 4.86
CA TRP A 10 1.99 3.42 4.88
C TRP A 10 0.77 3.84 4.04
N GLY A 11 0.88 4.96 3.32
CA GLY A 11 -0.17 5.52 2.46
C GLY A 11 -0.09 5.11 1.00
N ALA A 12 0.99 4.48 0.52
CA ALA A 12 1.15 4.16 -0.91
C ALA A 12 0.14 3.10 -1.39
N ALA A 13 -0.14 2.06 -0.59
CA ALA A 13 -1.07 1.00 -0.98
C ALA A 13 -2.56 1.44 -0.96
N ALA A 14 -2.94 2.35 -0.06
CA ALA A 14 -4.30 2.90 -0.01
C ALA A 14 -4.50 4.05 -1.02
N ARG A 15 -3.42 4.72 -1.44
CA ARG A 15 -3.47 5.78 -2.46
C ARG A 15 -3.68 5.24 -3.86
N GLY A 16 -3.22 4.03 -4.21
CA GLY A 16 -3.32 3.48 -5.58
C GLY A 16 -4.70 3.57 -6.24
N ILE A 17 -5.80 3.55 -5.47
CA ILE A 17 -7.17 3.69 -5.99
C ILE A 17 -7.62 5.16 -6.09
N GLN A 18 -7.15 6.05 -5.22
CA GLN A 18 -7.35 7.51 -5.37
C GLN A 18 -6.43 8.09 -6.46
N THR A 19 -5.24 7.51 -6.67
CA THR A 19 -4.35 7.88 -7.76
C THR A 19 -5.00 7.55 -9.09
N ALA A 20 -5.68 6.42 -9.29
CA ALA A 20 -6.31 6.10 -10.59
C ALA A 20 -7.25 7.20 -11.13
N THR A 21 -8.05 7.83 -10.26
CA THR A 21 -8.90 8.98 -10.63
C THR A 21 -8.11 10.28 -10.79
N GLY A 22 -7.04 10.47 -10.01
CA GLY A 22 -6.05 11.55 -10.21
C GLY A 22 -5.14 11.34 -11.45
N PHE A 23 -5.00 10.11 -11.90
CA PHE A 23 -4.05 9.63 -12.90
C PHE A 23 -4.61 9.83 -14.29
N VAL A 24 -5.89 9.50 -14.49
CA VAL A 24 -6.60 9.83 -15.74
C VAL A 24 -6.77 11.34 -15.88
N THR A 25 -7.06 12.05 -14.79
CA THR A 25 -7.17 13.51 -14.82
C THR A 25 -5.83 14.17 -15.10
N SER A 26 -4.74 13.74 -14.43
CA SER A 26 -3.43 14.29 -14.74
C SER A 26 -3.01 13.96 -16.18
N VAL A 27 -3.04 12.69 -16.60
CA VAL A 27 -2.53 12.29 -17.93
C VAL A 27 -3.30 12.97 -19.07
N ASN A 28 -4.62 13.16 -18.90
CA ASN A 28 -5.39 13.95 -19.86
C ASN A 28 -4.99 15.42 -19.84
N THR A 29 -4.77 16.03 -18.66
CA THR A 29 -4.25 17.42 -18.60
C THR A 29 -2.86 17.55 -19.23
N TRP A 30 -2.00 16.53 -19.10
CA TRP A 30 -0.68 16.49 -19.73
C TRP A 30 -0.80 16.47 -21.26
N ALA A 31 -1.67 15.60 -21.79
CA ALA A 31 -1.88 15.50 -23.23
C ALA A 31 -2.50 16.78 -23.82
N GLU A 32 -3.49 17.37 -23.13
CA GLU A 32 -4.12 18.62 -23.53
C GLU A 32 -3.14 19.79 -23.53
N PHE A 33 -2.32 19.91 -22.49
CA PHE A 33 -1.26 20.92 -22.36
C PHE A 33 -0.27 20.85 -23.52
N PHE A 34 0.32 19.68 -23.75
CA PHE A 34 1.32 19.51 -24.81
C PHE A 34 0.72 19.71 -26.21
N ASN A 35 -0.55 19.34 -26.42
CA ASN A 35 -1.24 19.62 -27.67
C ASN A 35 -1.46 21.13 -27.88
N CYS A 36 -1.86 21.85 -26.83
CA CYS A 36 -2.04 23.31 -26.91
C CYS A 36 -0.71 24.01 -27.19
N LEU A 37 0.34 23.66 -26.45
CA LEU A 37 1.67 24.24 -26.61
C LEU A 37 2.26 23.91 -27.98
N SER A 38 2.12 22.67 -28.46
CA SER A 38 2.53 22.27 -29.81
C SER A 38 1.78 23.06 -30.89
N SER A 39 0.47 23.32 -30.69
CA SER A 39 -0.32 24.15 -31.60
C SER A 39 0.14 25.60 -31.58
N ALA A 40 0.38 26.19 -30.41
CA ALA A 40 0.85 27.57 -30.27
C ALA A 40 2.23 27.75 -30.94
N ILE A 41 3.12 26.78 -30.73
CA ILE A 41 4.43 26.76 -31.35
C ILE A 41 4.32 26.61 -32.88
N SER A 42 3.44 25.73 -33.37
CA SER A 42 3.23 25.53 -34.80
C SER A 42 2.69 26.81 -35.48
N SER A 43 1.81 27.55 -34.80
CA SER A 43 1.34 28.86 -35.24
C SER A 43 2.48 29.88 -35.31
N ALA A 44 3.36 29.94 -34.31
CA ALA A 44 4.53 30.82 -34.32
C ALA A 44 5.51 30.48 -35.45
N CYS A 45 5.80 29.19 -35.68
CA CYS A 45 6.61 28.71 -36.80
C CYS A 45 6.01 29.09 -38.16
N SER A 46 4.69 28.96 -38.33
CA SER A 46 3.99 29.35 -39.55
C SER A 46 4.14 30.84 -39.83
N TRP A 47 3.98 31.68 -38.80
CA TRP A 47 4.14 33.12 -38.90
C TRP A 47 5.57 33.54 -39.27
N ILE A 48 6.57 32.90 -38.66
CA ILE A 48 7.99 33.08 -38.99
C ILE A 48 8.27 32.78 -40.46
N ASN A 49 7.72 31.67 -40.99
CA ASN A 49 7.89 31.29 -42.38
C ASN A 49 7.30 32.32 -43.36
N ILE A 50 6.21 33.00 -42.98
CA ILE A 50 5.58 34.05 -43.80
C ILE A 50 6.43 35.33 -43.84
N HIS A 51 7.16 35.64 -42.77
CA HIS A 51 7.77 36.95 -42.57
C HIS A 51 9.30 37.04 -42.76
N GLN A 52 9.95 36.04 -43.38
CA GLN A 52 11.38 35.96 -43.81
C GLN A 52 12.30 37.16 -43.43
N LYS A 53 12.59 37.33 -42.14
CA LYS A 53 13.68 38.21 -41.65
C LYS A 53 14.87 37.34 -41.24
N PRO A 54 16.12 37.77 -41.47
CA PRO A 54 17.30 36.97 -41.12
C PRO A 54 17.41 36.61 -39.62
N GLN A 55 16.82 37.41 -38.73
CA GLN A 55 16.73 37.10 -37.29
C GLN A 55 15.78 35.93 -36.97
N ASN A 56 14.90 35.56 -37.90
CA ASN A 56 13.88 34.54 -37.67
C ASN A 56 14.41 33.11 -37.80
N ASP A 57 15.54 32.88 -38.49
CA ASP A 57 16.09 31.54 -38.66
C ASP A 57 16.59 30.94 -37.32
N PHE A 58 17.29 31.75 -36.52
CA PHE A 58 17.73 31.35 -35.17
C PHE A 58 16.56 31.03 -34.24
N VAL A 59 15.54 31.90 -34.22
CA VAL A 59 14.33 31.70 -33.41
C VAL A 59 13.58 30.45 -33.84
N LYS A 60 13.54 30.15 -35.15
CA LYS A 60 12.91 28.95 -35.69
C LYS A 60 13.61 27.67 -35.24
N GLU A 61 14.95 27.64 -35.26
CA GLU A 61 15.72 26.49 -34.77
C GLU A 61 15.45 26.25 -33.28
N GLU A 62 15.52 27.28 -32.43
CA GLU A 62 15.25 27.15 -30.99
C GLU A 62 13.81 26.68 -30.71
N ILE A 63 12.85 27.18 -31.46
CA ILE A 63 11.45 26.75 -31.35
C ILE A 63 11.31 25.26 -31.72
N GLN A 64 11.94 24.81 -32.79
CA GLN A 64 11.91 23.39 -33.19
C GLN A 64 12.58 22.49 -32.15
N HIS A 65 13.70 22.94 -31.57
CA HIS A 65 14.32 22.23 -30.46
C HIS A 65 13.37 22.15 -29.26
N LEU A 66 12.67 23.23 -28.92
CA LEU A 66 11.74 23.22 -27.78
C LEU A 66 10.61 22.21 -28.02
N GLN A 67 10.06 22.14 -29.24
CA GLN A 67 9.03 21.14 -29.58
C GLN A 67 9.56 19.71 -29.38
N SER A 68 10.80 19.45 -29.78
CA SER A 68 11.45 18.15 -29.58
C SER A 68 11.62 17.85 -28.08
N ASP A 69 12.12 18.80 -27.30
CA ASP A 69 12.38 18.61 -25.87
C ASP A 69 11.08 18.43 -25.07
N LEU A 70 10.04 19.19 -25.40
CA LEU A 70 8.70 19.03 -24.83
C LEU A 70 8.08 17.68 -25.18
N TRP A 71 8.23 17.23 -26.43
CA TRP A 71 7.76 15.91 -26.84
C TRP A 71 8.51 14.79 -26.09
N GLN A 72 9.82 14.91 -25.91
CA GLN A 72 10.58 13.97 -25.08
C GLN A 72 10.05 13.93 -23.65
N LEU A 73 9.87 15.11 -23.04
CA LEU A 73 9.34 15.22 -21.69
C LEU A 73 7.94 14.58 -21.56
N GLN A 74 7.05 14.84 -22.52
CA GLN A 74 5.72 14.25 -22.60
C GLN A 74 5.76 12.72 -22.60
N THR A 75 6.71 12.12 -23.31
CA THR A 75 6.84 10.66 -23.42
C THR A 75 7.61 10.04 -22.25
N THR A 76 8.50 10.78 -21.59
CA THR A 76 9.32 10.32 -20.46
C THR A 76 8.54 10.33 -19.15
N LEU A 77 7.71 11.34 -18.90
CA LEU A 77 7.06 11.51 -17.59
C LEU A 77 6.13 10.36 -17.18
N PRO A 78 5.29 9.77 -18.05
CA PRO A 78 4.51 8.58 -17.69
C PRO A 78 5.39 7.41 -17.27
N LYS A 79 6.54 7.21 -17.94
CA LYS A 79 7.50 6.15 -17.59
C LYS A 79 8.13 6.40 -16.23
N MET A 80 8.48 7.65 -15.94
CA MET A 80 9.08 8.03 -14.67
C MET A 80 8.10 7.97 -13.49
N ARG A 81 6.82 8.30 -13.70
CA ARG A 81 5.75 8.09 -12.70
C ARG A 81 5.54 6.60 -12.40
N ASN A 82 5.46 5.77 -13.43
CA ASN A 82 5.40 4.31 -13.24
C ASN A 82 6.64 3.78 -12.50
N LEU A 83 7.82 4.35 -12.79
CA LEU A 83 9.03 4.02 -12.05
C LEU A 83 8.95 4.42 -10.58
N VAL A 84 8.40 5.60 -10.25
CA VAL A 84 8.12 5.99 -8.85
C VAL A 84 7.26 4.94 -8.16
N GLU A 85 6.17 4.51 -8.79
CA GLU A 85 5.31 3.46 -8.22
C GLU A 85 6.11 2.18 -7.93
N ILE A 86 6.87 1.68 -8.91
CA ILE A 86 7.71 0.49 -8.77
C ILE A 86 8.75 0.65 -7.64
N LEU A 87 9.38 1.82 -7.53
CA LEU A 87 10.39 2.09 -6.51
C LEU A 87 9.81 2.25 -5.11
N GLU A 88 8.57 2.76 -4.98
CA GLU A 88 7.87 2.82 -3.70
C GLU A 88 7.65 1.43 -3.10
N TRP A 89 7.37 0.43 -3.94
CA TRP A 89 7.29 -0.97 -3.53
C TRP A 89 8.64 -1.55 -3.09
N GLN A 90 9.73 -0.99 -3.59
CA GLN A 90 11.10 -1.45 -3.34
C GLN A 90 11.88 -0.59 -2.35
N ILE A 91 11.22 0.33 -1.65
CA ILE A 91 11.89 1.34 -0.80
C ILE A 91 12.76 0.75 0.32
N TYR A 92 12.56 -0.52 0.69
CA TYR A 92 13.42 -1.24 1.63
C TYR A 92 14.81 -1.58 1.04
N LYS A 93 14.96 -1.59 -0.29
CA LYS A 93 16.24 -1.74 -0.97
C LYS A 93 16.98 -0.41 -0.96
N LYS A 94 18.21 -0.41 -0.45
CA LYS A 94 19.06 0.78 -0.37
C LYS A 94 19.16 1.56 -1.69
N PRO A 95 19.39 0.94 -2.87
CA PRO A 95 19.46 1.69 -4.13
C PRO A 95 18.15 2.38 -4.50
N ALA A 96 16.99 1.76 -4.21
CA ALA A 96 15.69 2.38 -4.44
C ALA A 96 15.44 3.55 -3.48
N ALA A 97 15.80 3.40 -2.20
CA ALA A 97 15.68 4.46 -1.20
C ALA A 97 16.55 5.69 -1.52
N GLU A 98 17.73 5.47 -2.10
CA GLU A 98 18.65 6.53 -2.52
C GLU A 98 18.18 7.23 -3.80
N LEU A 99 17.66 6.48 -4.79
CA LEU A 99 17.26 7.03 -6.09
C LEU A 99 15.88 7.71 -6.09
N LEU A 100 14.92 7.19 -5.31
CA LEU A 100 13.53 7.64 -5.31
C LEU A 100 13.36 9.15 -5.02
N PRO A 101 14.05 9.76 -4.03
CA PRO A 101 13.95 11.19 -3.79
C PRO A 101 14.36 12.03 -5.01
N HIS A 102 15.43 11.63 -5.72
CA HIS A 102 15.91 12.34 -6.90
C HIS A 102 14.94 12.26 -8.08
N ILE A 103 14.28 11.10 -8.27
CA ILE A 103 13.24 10.95 -9.28
C ILE A 103 12.04 11.84 -8.96
N LYS A 104 11.59 11.84 -7.70
CA LYS A 104 10.48 12.69 -7.27
C LYS A 104 10.79 14.17 -7.46
N ASP A 105 12.00 14.57 -7.10
CA ASP A 105 12.50 15.94 -7.29
C ASP A 105 12.47 16.35 -8.77
N ALA A 106 13.01 15.52 -9.67
CA ALA A 106 12.97 15.79 -11.12
C ALA A 106 11.54 15.83 -11.71
N LEU A 107 10.62 15.02 -11.17
CA LEU A 107 9.21 15.07 -11.56
C LEU A 107 8.52 16.35 -11.08
N LEU A 108 8.86 16.84 -9.88
CA LEU A 108 8.36 18.11 -9.37
C LEU A 108 8.89 19.27 -10.20
N ASP A 109 10.17 19.27 -10.58
CA ASP A 109 10.74 20.27 -11.49
C ASP A 109 9.96 20.33 -12.82
N ALA A 110 9.54 19.16 -13.34
CA ALA A 110 8.77 19.07 -14.57
C ALA A 110 7.33 19.59 -14.41
N GLU A 111 6.70 19.33 -13.25
CA GLU A 111 5.39 19.88 -12.88
C GLU A 111 5.45 21.42 -12.79
N ASP A 112 6.50 21.97 -12.18
CA ASP A 112 6.69 23.42 -12.04
C ASP A 112 6.77 24.13 -13.41
N ILE A 113 7.45 23.54 -14.39
CA ILE A 113 7.50 24.11 -15.76
C ILE A 113 6.10 24.17 -16.37
N ILE A 114 5.29 23.14 -16.15
CA ILE A 114 3.97 23.06 -16.76
C ILE A 114 3.01 24.00 -16.10
N ASP A 115 3.07 24.13 -14.77
CA ASP A 115 2.32 25.13 -14.04
C ASP A 115 2.68 26.55 -14.51
N GLU A 116 3.95 26.81 -14.80
CA GLU A 116 4.40 28.07 -15.38
C GLU A 116 3.80 28.32 -16.78
N PHE A 117 3.85 27.35 -17.69
CA PHE A 117 3.24 27.49 -19.02
C PHE A 117 1.71 27.62 -18.95
N ASN A 118 1.05 26.85 -18.08
CA ASN A 118 -0.40 26.94 -17.83
C ASN A 118 -0.78 28.34 -17.34
N TYR A 119 0.01 28.91 -16.43
CA TYR A 119 -0.17 30.28 -15.96
C TYR A 119 -0.08 31.28 -17.13
N TYR A 120 0.93 31.15 -18.00
CA TYR A 120 1.08 32.04 -19.15
C TYR A 120 -0.05 31.89 -20.19
N GLU A 121 -0.50 30.67 -20.46
CA GLU A 121 -1.65 30.42 -21.34
C GLU A 121 -2.92 31.09 -20.78
N LEU A 122 -3.19 30.92 -19.48
CA LEU A 122 -4.32 31.54 -18.81
C LEU A 122 -4.22 33.06 -18.82
N LYS A 123 -3.03 33.61 -18.55
CA LYS A 123 -2.76 35.05 -18.62
C LYS A 123 -3.04 35.61 -20.02
N ALA A 124 -2.55 34.94 -21.07
CA ALA A 124 -2.79 35.35 -22.45
C ALA A 124 -4.29 35.30 -22.83
N LYS A 125 -5.03 34.30 -22.32
CA LYS A 125 -6.49 34.21 -22.48
C LYS A 125 -7.23 35.37 -21.81
N ILE A 126 -6.86 35.72 -20.58
CA ILE A 126 -7.51 36.78 -19.79
C ILE A 126 -7.22 38.17 -20.38
N GLU A 127 -5.99 38.41 -20.83
CA GLU A 127 -5.60 39.71 -21.39
C GLU A 127 -6.16 39.95 -22.80
N GLY A 128 -6.89 39.00 -23.40
CA GLY A 128 -7.36 39.08 -24.79
C GLY A 128 -6.22 39.02 -25.80
N ARG A 129 -5.02 38.65 -25.37
CA ARG A 129 -3.78 38.67 -26.15
C ARG A 129 -3.49 37.38 -26.90
N ILE A 130 -4.43 36.44 -26.95
CA ILE A 130 -4.26 35.22 -27.75
C ILE A 130 -4.05 35.62 -29.22
N GLU A 131 -4.77 36.63 -29.70
CA GLU A 131 -4.60 37.18 -31.05
C GLU A 131 -3.40 38.13 -31.16
N GLU A 132 -3.06 38.91 -30.12
CA GLU A 132 -1.84 39.74 -30.09
C GLU A 132 -0.54 38.91 -30.02
N CYS A 133 -0.60 37.68 -29.49
CA CYS A 133 0.48 36.69 -29.59
C CYS A 133 0.79 36.30 -31.03
N LEU A 134 -0.07 36.63 -32.00
CA LEU A 134 0.19 36.41 -33.44
C LEU A 134 0.79 37.66 -34.12
N THR A 135 1.05 38.74 -33.38
CA THR A 135 1.67 39.97 -33.90
C THR A 135 3.16 40.02 -33.56
N SER A 136 3.94 40.71 -34.41
CA SER A 136 5.42 40.78 -34.36
C SER A 136 6.01 41.12 -32.99
N SER A 137 5.34 41.93 -32.16
CA SER A 137 5.83 42.30 -30.82
C SER A 137 5.41 41.31 -29.74
N GLY A 138 4.18 40.77 -29.82
CA GLY A 138 3.65 39.80 -28.86
C GLY A 138 4.34 38.44 -28.92
N CYS A 139 4.61 37.92 -30.13
CA CYS A 139 5.43 36.70 -30.33
C CYS A 139 6.81 36.85 -29.67
N GLN A 140 7.45 38.01 -29.84
CA GLN A 140 8.81 38.24 -29.38
C GLN A 140 8.87 38.40 -27.86
N GLU A 141 7.90 39.08 -27.25
CA GLU A 141 7.79 39.17 -25.79
C GLU A 141 7.46 37.80 -25.17
N PHE A 142 6.52 37.04 -25.74
CA PHE A 142 6.22 35.68 -25.28
C PHE A 142 7.43 34.76 -25.41
N TYR A 143 8.12 34.79 -26.55
CA TYR A 143 9.33 34.01 -26.77
C TYR A 143 10.44 34.40 -25.78
N MET A 144 10.68 35.71 -25.55
CA MET A 144 11.73 36.18 -24.64
C MET A 144 11.41 35.96 -23.16
N SER A 145 10.13 36.06 -22.76
CA SER A 145 9.71 35.93 -21.36
C SER A 145 9.42 34.49 -20.94
N VAL A 146 8.85 33.67 -21.83
CA VAL A 146 8.34 32.33 -21.51
C VAL A 146 9.22 31.24 -22.11
N ILE A 147 9.54 31.34 -23.40
CA ILE A 147 10.21 30.24 -24.12
C ILE A 147 11.71 30.20 -23.82
N ARG A 148 12.42 31.33 -23.96
CA ARG A 148 13.88 31.36 -23.88
C ARG A 148 14.40 30.94 -22.50
N GLY A 149 13.70 31.30 -21.42
CA GLY A 149 14.03 30.88 -20.06
C GLY A 149 13.68 29.41 -19.80
N SER A 150 12.55 28.94 -20.33
CA SER A 150 12.08 27.56 -20.15
C SER A 150 12.86 26.55 -20.98
N PHE A 151 13.46 26.94 -22.11
CA PHE A 151 14.20 26.02 -22.99
C PHE A 151 15.31 25.27 -22.26
N ASN A 152 16.20 26.02 -21.59
CA ASN A 152 17.29 25.40 -20.83
C ASN A 152 16.75 24.52 -19.70
N ARG A 153 15.67 24.95 -19.04
CA ARG A 153 15.06 24.20 -17.93
C ARG A 153 14.42 22.88 -18.40
N VAL A 154 13.67 22.89 -19.52
CA VAL A 154 13.06 21.67 -20.08
C VAL A 154 14.15 20.68 -20.43
N LYS A 155 15.21 21.14 -21.11
CA LYS A 155 16.36 20.31 -21.47
C LYS A 155 17.08 19.74 -20.26
N GLU A 156 17.39 20.57 -19.25
CA GLU A 156 18.04 20.15 -18.01
C GLU A 156 17.21 19.08 -17.26
N ILE A 157 15.89 19.27 -17.19
CA ILE A 157 14.98 18.30 -16.57
C ILE A 157 14.93 17.00 -17.37
N GLN A 158 14.84 17.08 -18.70
CA GLN A 158 14.86 15.91 -19.56
C GLN A 158 16.15 15.10 -19.37
N GLU A 159 17.31 15.77 -19.39
CA GLU A 159 18.61 15.13 -19.15
C GLU A 159 18.69 14.49 -17.75
N LYS A 160 18.16 15.17 -16.72
CA LYS A 160 18.06 14.66 -15.34
C LYS A 160 17.17 13.41 -15.27
N LEU A 161 16.00 13.43 -15.90
CA LEU A 161 15.08 12.28 -15.94
C LEU A 161 15.69 11.10 -16.69
N ASP A 162 16.32 11.32 -17.84
CA ASP A 162 16.98 10.27 -18.62
C ASP A 162 18.20 9.68 -17.91
N HIS A 163 18.94 10.50 -17.16
CA HIS A 163 20.02 10.02 -16.29
C HIS A 163 19.49 9.12 -15.18
N LEU A 164 18.45 9.55 -14.46
CA LEU A 164 17.83 8.79 -13.37
C LEU A 164 17.15 7.50 -13.87
N HIS A 165 16.54 7.55 -15.06
CA HIS A 165 15.98 6.37 -15.71
C HIS A 165 17.07 5.34 -16.02
N ARG A 166 18.19 5.76 -16.62
CA ARG A 166 19.34 4.88 -16.88
C ARG A 166 19.93 4.29 -15.60
N GLN A 167 20.13 5.10 -14.56
CA GLN A 167 20.57 4.59 -13.26
C GLN A 167 19.62 3.53 -12.69
N SER A 168 18.31 3.72 -12.83
CA SER A 168 17.31 2.71 -12.45
C SER A 168 17.45 1.41 -13.26
N MET A 169 17.76 1.52 -14.55
CA MET A 169 18.03 0.35 -15.40
C MET A 169 19.28 -0.41 -14.94
N ASP A 170 20.38 0.31 -14.76
CA ASP A 170 21.68 -0.23 -14.35
C ASP A 170 21.61 -0.91 -12.97
N LEU A 171 20.79 -0.38 -12.08
CA LEU A 171 20.52 -0.94 -10.75
C LEU A 171 19.47 -2.08 -10.76
N GLY A 172 18.87 -2.39 -11.91
CA GLY A 172 17.87 -3.44 -12.06
C GLY A 172 16.54 -3.16 -11.35
N LEU A 173 16.22 -1.89 -11.08
CA LEU A 173 15.08 -1.51 -10.24
C LEU A 173 13.73 -1.52 -10.97
N HIS A 174 13.73 -1.63 -12.29
CA HIS A 174 12.55 -1.49 -13.16
C HIS A 174 11.71 -2.75 -13.35
N CYS A 175 12.22 -3.91 -12.95
CA CYS A 175 11.63 -5.21 -13.26
C CYS A 175 10.81 -5.84 -12.13
N ALA A 176 10.51 -5.12 -11.04
CA ALA A 176 9.83 -5.76 -9.92
C ALA A 176 8.31 -5.88 -10.14
N ALA A 177 7.78 -7.05 -9.80
CA ALA A 177 6.35 -7.21 -9.58
C ALA A 177 5.89 -6.22 -8.50
N GLN A 178 4.72 -5.60 -8.70
CA GLN A 178 4.04 -4.77 -7.70
C GLN A 178 3.49 -5.65 -6.57
N ARG A 179 4.38 -6.33 -5.87
CA ARG A 179 4.10 -7.23 -4.75
C ARG A 179 5.00 -6.82 -3.60
N PHE A 180 4.50 -6.95 -2.38
CA PHE A 180 5.37 -6.76 -1.22
C PHE A 180 6.42 -7.87 -1.23
N ASP A 181 7.68 -7.48 -1.03
CA ASP A 181 8.72 -8.47 -0.79
C ASP A 181 8.43 -9.17 0.55
N LYS A 182 8.67 -10.48 0.60
CA LYS A 182 8.55 -11.29 1.82
C LYS A 182 9.44 -10.79 2.95
N ILE A 183 10.50 -10.03 2.64
CA ILE A 183 11.32 -9.32 3.63
C ILE A 183 10.48 -8.25 4.37
N VAL A 184 9.60 -7.55 3.65
CA VAL A 184 8.71 -6.52 4.21
C VAL A 184 7.48 -7.15 4.87
N ARG A 185 6.99 -8.24 4.29
CA ARG A 185 5.83 -8.99 4.78
C ARG A 185 6.18 -10.46 4.92
N PRO A 186 6.82 -10.85 6.02
CA PRO A 186 7.14 -12.25 6.24
C PRO A 186 5.86 -13.06 6.36
N GLU A 187 5.92 -14.30 5.88
CA GLU A 187 4.86 -15.27 6.07
C GLU A 187 4.56 -15.42 7.57
N THR A 188 3.27 -15.46 7.89
CA THR A 188 2.80 -15.70 9.26
C THR A 188 2.44 -17.16 9.44
N SER A 189 2.52 -17.64 10.67
CA SER A 189 2.06 -18.97 11.05
C SER A 189 1.08 -18.89 12.20
N SER A 190 0.41 -20.01 12.50
CA SER A 190 -0.47 -20.13 13.65
C SER A 190 0.25 -20.10 15.01
N PHE A 191 1.59 -20.07 15.02
CA PHE A 191 2.39 -20.07 16.25
C PHE A 191 2.59 -18.67 16.81
N LEU A 192 2.35 -18.55 18.11
CA LEU A 192 2.55 -17.34 18.88
C LEU A 192 4.01 -17.26 19.39
N ASN A 193 4.74 -16.23 18.98
CA ASN A 193 6.16 -16.03 19.32
C ASN A 193 6.41 -15.08 20.51
N SER A 194 5.37 -14.59 21.17
CA SER A 194 5.50 -13.62 22.26
C SER A 194 4.38 -13.72 23.28
N GLN A 195 4.63 -13.24 24.50
CA GLN A 195 3.59 -13.00 25.49
C GLN A 195 2.57 -11.99 24.96
N ILE A 196 1.29 -12.23 25.25
CA ILE A 196 0.17 -11.35 24.91
C ILE A 196 -0.19 -10.52 26.14
N PHE A 197 -0.45 -9.24 25.90
CA PHE A 197 -0.86 -8.26 26.90
C PHE A 197 -2.31 -7.86 26.62
N GLY A 198 -3.16 -7.93 27.64
CA GLY A 198 -4.61 -7.72 27.51
C GLY A 198 -5.28 -8.71 26.55
N ARG A 199 -6.36 -8.24 25.90
CA ARG A 199 -7.16 -8.96 24.89
C ARG A 199 -8.05 -10.10 25.39
N GLN A 200 -8.22 -10.27 26.70
CA GLN A 200 -9.07 -11.35 27.24
C GLN A 200 -10.54 -11.15 26.88
N GLU A 201 -11.03 -9.92 26.87
CA GLU A 201 -12.41 -9.60 26.50
C GLU A 201 -12.64 -9.81 25.01
N GLU A 202 -11.74 -9.31 24.16
CA GLU A 202 -11.81 -9.50 22.71
C GLU A 202 -11.68 -10.98 22.32
N GLU A 203 -10.78 -11.74 22.96
CA GLU A 203 -10.69 -13.19 22.79
C GLU A 203 -12.05 -13.84 23.12
N LYS A 204 -12.63 -13.52 24.28
CA LYS A 204 -13.92 -14.06 24.71
C LYS A 204 -15.02 -13.77 23.70
N MET A 205 -15.14 -12.53 23.22
CA MET A 205 -16.15 -12.13 22.23
C MET A 205 -15.97 -12.89 20.91
N VAL A 206 -14.74 -13.04 20.43
CA VAL A 206 -14.48 -13.79 19.20
C VAL A 206 -14.81 -15.27 19.38
N LEU A 207 -14.50 -15.87 20.54
CA LEU A 207 -14.88 -17.26 20.83
C LEU A 207 -16.40 -17.46 20.78
N GLU A 208 -17.18 -16.54 21.34
CA GLU A 208 -18.64 -16.56 21.28
C GLU A 208 -19.15 -16.43 19.83
N LEU A 209 -18.55 -15.54 19.03
CA LEU A 209 -18.88 -15.38 17.61
C LEU A 209 -18.56 -16.65 16.79
N LEU A 210 -17.48 -17.35 17.14
CA LEU A 210 -17.10 -18.64 16.55
C LEU A 210 -17.98 -19.82 17.02
N GLY A 211 -18.97 -19.57 17.89
CA GLY A 211 -19.89 -20.59 18.40
C GLY A 211 -19.28 -21.50 19.47
N VAL A 212 -18.12 -21.15 20.02
CA VAL A 212 -17.47 -21.90 21.09
C VAL A 212 -18.24 -21.68 22.39
N GLN A 213 -18.75 -22.77 22.98
CA GLN A 213 -19.49 -22.71 24.24
C GLN A 213 -18.54 -22.40 25.40
N LEU A 214 -18.63 -21.18 25.94
CA LEU A 214 -17.86 -20.75 27.11
C LEU A 214 -18.49 -21.20 28.45
N GLN A 215 -19.79 -21.46 28.44
CA GLN A 215 -20.54 -21.94 29.61
C GLN A 215 -21.55 -23.00 29.15
N ALA A 216 -21.68 -24.08 29.93
CA ALA A 216 -22.47 -25.26 29.59
C ALA A 216 -23.96 -24.97 29.27
N ASN A 217 -24.50 -23.83 29.72
CA ASN A 217 -25.92 -23.50 29.60
C ASN A 217 -26.20 -22.23 28.75
N ALA A 218 -25.18 -21.61 28.17
CA ALA A 218 -25.34 -20.43 27.32
C ALA A 218 -25.47 -20.87 25.85
N GLY A 219 -26.66 -21.35 25.47
CA GLY A 219 -26.97 -21.66 24.07
C GLY A 219 -27.19 -20.38 23.27
N TYR A 220 -26.13 -19.84 22.64
CA TYR A 220 -26.31 -18.77 21.66
C TYR A 220 -27.11 -19.32 20.47
N LYS A 221 -28.38 -18.94 20.37
CA LYS A 221 -29.28 -19.34 19.27
C LYS A 221 -28.93 -18.56 18.01
N ARG A 222 -27.83 -18.91 17.36
CA ARG A 222 -27.49 -18.36 16.05
C ARG A 222 -28.45 -18.94 15.00
N LYS A 223 -28.95 -18.08 14.11
CA LYS A 223 -29.76 -18.52 12.96
C LYS A 223 -28.89 -19.46 12.13
N ARG A 224 -29.27 -20.75 12.12
CA ARG A 224 -28.53 -21.81 11.45
C ARG A 224 -28.35 -21.48 9.97
N SER A 225 -27.15 -21.11 9.56
CA SER A 225 -26.76 -21.06 8.15
C SER A 225 -26.29 -22.45 7.74
N SER A 226 -26.72 -22.92 6.56
CA SER A 226 -26.19 -24.14 5.95
C SER A 226 -24.83 -23.94 5.29
N ARG A 227 -24.30 -22.71 5.30
CA ARG A 227 -23.03 -22.34 4.68
C ARG A 227 -21.99 -22.01 5.73
N VAL A 228 -20.73 -22.24 5.39
CA VAL A 228 -19.55 -21.79 6.16
C VAL A 228 -19.66 -20.29 6.43
N GLU A 229 -19.55 -19.91 7.70
CA GLU A 229 -19.60 -18.50 8.09
C GLU A 229 -18.20 -17.88 8.06
N VAL A 230 -18.13 -16.61 7.66
CA VAL A 230 -16.89 -15.82 7.52
C VAL A 230 -16.94 -14.67 8.52
N LEU A 231 -16.00 -14.67 9.46
CA LEU A 231 -15.81 -13.63 10.47
C LEU A 231 -14.52 -12.83 10.16
N PRO A 232 -14.64 -11.57 9.69
CA PRO A 232 -13.48 -10.71 9.53
C PRO A 232 -13.11 -9.99 10.83
N ILE A 233 -11.85 -10.11 11.26
CA ILE A 233 -11.20 -9.21 12.22
C ILE A 233 -10.57 -8.05 11.43
N VAL A 234 -11.07 -6.84 11.66
CA VAL A 234 -10.67 -5.63 10.92
C VAL A 234 -9.98 -4.65 11.85
N GLY A 235 -8.93 -3.99 11.39
CA GLY A 235 -8.22 -3.00 12.21
C GLY A 235 -6.94 -2.51 11.56
N LEU A 236 -6.38 -1.43 12.09
CA LEU A 236 -5.19 -0.78 11.54
C LEU A 236 -3.96 -1.71 11.54
N GLY A 237 -2.93 -1.33 10.79
CA GLY A 237 -1.65 -2.05 10.81
C GLY A 237 -1.04 -2.10 12.22
N GLY A 238 -0.56 -3.25 12.65
CA GLY A 238 0.18 -3.39 13.92
C GLY A 238 -0.65 -3.43 15.20
N VAL A 239 -1.99 -3.39 15.15
CA VAL A 239 -2.89 -3.43 16.34
C VAL A 239 -3.00 -4.81 17.02
N GLY A 240 -2.52 -5.86 16.36
CA GLY A 240 -2.49 -7.23 16.91
C GLY A 240 -3.52 -8.22 16.33
N LYS A 241 -4.10 -7.98 15.14
CA LYS A 241 -5.08 -8.89 14.51
C LYS A 241 -4.56 -10.32 14.36
N THR A 242 -3.39 -10.48 13.72
CA THR A 242 -2.72 -11.77 13.56
C THR A 242 -2.43 -12.41 14.91
N THR A 243 -1.99 -11.62 15.90
CA THR A 243 -1.73 -12.11 17.26
C THR A 243 -2.99 -12.61 17.95
N LEU A 244 -4.13 -11.92 17.80
CA LEU A 244 -5.43 -12.36 18.31
C LEU A 244 -5.88 -13.66 17.63
N ALA A 245 -5.73 -13.77 16.30
CA ALA A 245 -6.03 -14.99 15.57
C ALA A 245 -5.17 -16.18 16.04
N GLN A 246 -3.86 -15.96 16.25
CA GLN A 246 -2.95 -16.98 16.83
C GLN A 246 -3.38 -17.40 18.24
N GLN A 247 -3.81 -16.45 19.08
CA GLN A 247 -4.32 -16.72 20.43
C GLN A 247 -5.55 -17.61 20.39
N ILE A 248 -6.51 -17.30 19.52
CA ILE A 248 -7.72 -18.09 19.29
C ILE A 248 -7.35 -19.52 18.85
N CYS A 249 -6.46 -19.68 17.87
CA CYS A 249 -6.01 -21.01 17.42
C CYS A 249 -5.31 -21.82 18.52
N LYS A 250 -4.68 -21.16 19.50
CA LYS A 250 -4.01 -21.82 20.63
C LYS A 250 -4.99 -22.22 21.74
N ASN A 251 -6.13 -21.53 21.86
CA ASN A 251 -7.11 -21.72 22.92
C ASN A 251 -7.65 -23.17 22.94
N GLN A 252 -7.70 -23.77 24.14
CA GLN A 252 -8.09 -25.18 24.29
C GLN A 252 -9.58 -25.42 23.99
N MET A 253 -10.46 -24.46 24.29
CA MET A 253 -11.88 -24.57 23.97
C MET A 253 -12.10 -24.55 22.45
N VAL A 254 -11.31 -23.76 21.71
CA VAL A 254 -11.32 -23.74 20.24
C VAL A 254 -10.86 -25.09 19.69
N LYS A 255 -9.74 -25.62 20.20
CA LYS A 255 -9.23 -26.94 19.79
C LYS A 255 -10.18 -28.10 20.12
N ALA A 256 -10.95 -27.99 21.20
CA ALA A 256 -11.97 -28.97 21.55
C ALA A 256 -13.25 -28.80 20.71
N HIS A 257 -13.52 -27.59 20.23
CA HIS A 257 -14.67 -27.30 19.38
C HIS A 257 -14.39 -27.74 17.94
N PHE A 258 -13.33 -27.24 17.31
CA PHE A 258 -13.07 -27.55 15.90
C PHE A 258 -12.26 -28.84 15.77
N ASP A 259 -12.75 -29.78 14.94
CA ASP A 259 -12.05 -31.02 14.60
C ASP A 259 -10.73 -30.75 13.86
N MET A 260 -10.63 -29.56 13.24
CA MET A 260 -9.49 -29.15 12.45
C MET A 260 -9.30 -27.64 12.49
N ILE A 261 -8.06 -27.19 12.67
CA ILE A 261 -7.66 -25.78 12.55
C ILE A 261 -6.65 -25.66 11.43
N LEU A 262 -6.96 -24.83 10.43
CA LEU A 262 -6.16 -24.59 9.24
C LEU A 262 -5.68 -23.13 9.24
N TRP A 263 -4.49 -22.88 8.71
CA TRP A 263 -3.91 -21.54 8.62
C TRP A 263 -3.27 -21.33 7.25
N ALA A 264 -3.58 -20.22 6.61
CA ALA A 264 -2.88 -19.74 5.43
C ALA A 264 -2.57 -18.24 5.54
N CYS A 265 -1.34 -17.86 5.17
CA CYS A 265 -0.92 -16.47 5.07
C CYS A 265 -1.20 -15.97 3.65
N VAL A 266 -2.02 -14.92 3.50
CA VAL A 266 -2.36 -14.39 2.18
C VAL A 266 -1.29 -13.42 1.70
N SER A 267 -1.04 -12.33 2.45
CA SER A 267 0.01 -11.27 2.40
C SER A 267 0.52 -10.68 1.06
N ASP A 268 0.54 -11.47 -0.01
CA ASP A 268 1.07 -11.18 -1.35
C ASP A 268 -0.09 -10.97 -2.33
N ASP A 269 -0.50 -12.04 -3.03
CA ASP A 269 -1.63 -12.12 -3.94
C ASP A 269 -2.67 -13.16 -3.48
N PHE A 270 -3.95 -12.81 -3.53
CA PHE A 270 -5.07 -13.72 -3.38
C PHE A 270 -5.13 -14.56 -4.65
N ASN A 271 -4.63 -15.79 -4.54
CA ASN A 271 -4.61 -16.75 -5.63
C ASN A 271 -5.25 -18.05 -5.15
N ALA A 272 -6.43 -18.38 -5.68
CA ALA A 272 -7.21 -19.54 -5.25
C ALA A 272 -6.41 -20.85 -5.33
N LYS A 273 -5.59 -21.05 -6.37
CA LYS A 273 -4.77 -22.27 -6.52
C LYS A 273 -3.70 -22.36 -5.43
N ARG A 274 -2.93 -21.29 -5.22
CA ARG A 274 -1.89 -21.21 -4.17
C ARG A 274 -2.49 -21.43 -2.79
N LEU A 275 -3.53 -20.68 -2.45
CA LEU A 275 -4.17 -20.75 -1.14
C LEU A 275 -4.79 -22.13 -0.90
N THR A 276 -5.43 -22.74 -1.91
CA THR A 276 -5.96 -24.11 -1.79
C THR A 276 -4.83 -25.09 -1.43
N LYS A 277 -3.67 -24.98 -2.09
CA LYS A 277 -2.51 -25.83 -1.83
C LYS A 277 -1.94 -25.62 -0.41
N GLU A 278 -1.80 -24.38 0.04
CA GLU A 278 -1.32 -24.05 1.38
C GLU A 278 -2.27 -24.56 2.48
N VAL A 279 -3.57 -24.45 2.26
CA VAL A 279 -4.58 -24.96 3.22
C VAL A 279 -4.51 -26.49 3.33
N ILE A 280 -4.32 -27.21 2.22
CA ILE A 280 -4.10 -28.67 2.23
C ILE A 280 -2.82 -29.02 3.00
N GLN A 281 -1.73 -28.28 2.76
CA GLN A 281 -0.47 -28.48 3.47
C GLN A 281 -0.61 -28.20 4.98
N SER A 282 -1.39 -27.18 5.35
CA SER A 282 -1.74 -26.90 6.75
C SER A 282 -2.50 -28.04 7.42
N SER A 283 -3.20 -28.89 6.65
CA SER A 283 -3.87 -30.09 7.18
C SER A 283 -2.93 -31.30 7.33
N LYS A 284 -1.61 -31.11 7.14
CA LYS A 284 -0.57 -32.16 7.11
C LYS A 284 -0.77 -33.21 6.00
N LYS A 285 -1.50 -32.87 4.94
CA LYS A 285 -1.58 -33.69 3.74
C LYS A 285 -0.56 -33.20 2.72
N GLU A 286 0.20 -34.12 2.16
CA GLU A 286 1.06 -33.85 1.01
C GLU A 286 0.29 -34.11 -0.28
N THR A 287 0.55 -33.31 -1.30
CA THR A 287 -0.01 -33.49 -2.63
C THR A 287 1.03 -33.14 -3.68
N SER A 288 1.28 -34.06 -4.61
CA SER A 288 2.08 -33.81 -5.82
C SER A 288 1.26 -33.17 -6.94
N PHE A 289 -0.06 -33.10 -6.77
CA PHE A 289 -0.95 -32.49 -7.75
C PHE A 289 -0.79 -30.96 -7.73
N ASP A 290 -0.80 -30.37 -8.93
CA ASP A 290 -0.66 -28.92 -9.08
C ASP A 290 -1.75 -28.29 -9.96
N ASN A 291 -2.72 -29.06 -10.46
CA ASN A 291 -3.88 -28.46 -11.13
C ASN A 291 -4.95 -28.08 -10.08
N LEU A 292 -5.72 -27.03 -10.37
CA LEU A 292 -6.69 -26.46 -9.41
C LEU A 292 -7.79 -27.48 -9.05
N ASP A 293 -8.32 -28.21 -10.02
CA ASP A 293 -9.42 -29.16 -9.81
C ASP A 293 -9.03 -30.28 -8.84
N SER A 294 -7.86 -30.89 -9.04
CA SER A 294 -7.33 -31.91 -8.13
C SER A 294 -7.06 -31.36 -6.73
N LEU A 295 -6.50 -30.14 -6.63
CA LEU A 295 -6.31 -29.49 -5.34
C LEU A 295 -7.65 -29.23 -4.63
N GLN A 296 -8.65 -28.71 -5.32
CA GLN A 296 -9.97 -28.44 -4.74
C GLN A 296 -10.70 -29.72 -4.35
N SER A 297 -10.55 -30.80 -5.12
CA SER A 297 -11.06 -32.13 -4.76
C SER A 297 -10.44 -32.62 -3.45
N ILE A 298 -9.11 -32.53 -3.32
CA ILE A 298 -8.41 -32.90 -2.07
C ILE A 298 -8.83 -32.02 -0.90
N LEU A 299 -8.99 -30.71 -1.11
CA LEU A 299 -9.43 -29.79 -0.06
C LEU A 299 -10.85 -30.14 0.40
N LYS A 300 -11.77 -30.37 -0.55
CA LYS A 300 -13.14 -30.80 -0.28
C LYS A 300 -13.13 -32.06 0.60
N ASP A 301 -12.43 -33.11 0.19
CA ASP A 301 -12.32 -34.37 0.94
C ASP A 301 -11.61 -34.20 2.31
N THR A 302 -10.76 -33.17 2.45
CA THR A 302 -10.04 -32.90 3.70
C THR A 302 -10.94 -32.32 4.77
N VAL A 303 -11.83 -31.43 4.37
CA VAL A 303 -12.77 -30.73 5.26
C VAL A 303 -14.14 -31.42 5.35
N GLU A 304 -14.42 -32.38 4.46
CA GLU A 304 -15.66 -33.15 4.47
C GLU A 304 -15.83 -33.85 5.84
N LEU A 305 -17.05 -33.77 6.38
CA LEU A 305 -17.44 -34.33 7.68
C LEU A 305 -16.70 -33.77 8.91
N LYS A 306 -15.94 -32.68 8.78
CA LYS A 306 -15.24 -32.04 9.91
C LYS A 306 -15.77 -30.63 10.13
N ARG A 307 -15.88 -30.24 11.40
CA ARG A 307 -16.05 -28.84 11.80
C ARG A 307 -14.68 -28.18 11.83
N PHE A 308 -14.35 -27.40 10.82
CA PHE A 308 -13.06 -26.73 10.73
C PHE A 308 -13.12 -25.25 11.10
N LEU A 309 -11.99 -24.73 11.59
CA LEU A 309 -11.68 -23.30 11.63
C LEU A 309 -10.55 -23.04 10.64
N LEU A 310 -10.82 -22.26 9.60
CA LEU A 310 -9.82 -21.83 8.63
C LEU A 310 -9.44 -20.37 8.90
N VAL A 311 -8.18 -20.11 9.21
CA VAL A 311 -7.66 -18.75 9.32
C VAL A 311 -6.98 -18.32 8.03
N LEU A 312 -7.44 -17.22 7.46
CA LEU A 312 -6.79 -16.53 6.34
C LEU A 312 -6.24 -15.19 6.84
N ASP A 313 -4.92 -15.14 7.01
CA ASP A 313 -4.25 -14.00 7.63
C ASP A 313 -3.78 -12.96 6.60
N ASP A 314 -4.01 -11.68 6.91
CA ASP A 314 -3.60 -10.49 6.15
C ASP A 314 -4.13 -10.48 4.70
N ILE A 315 -5.46 -10.52 4.52
CA ILE A 315 -6.11 -10.37 3.20
C ILE A 315 -6.13 -8.90 2.76
N TRP A 316 -5.86 -8.67 1.47
CA TRP A 316 -5.77 -7.37 0.81
C TRP A 316 -6.88 -7.14 -0.24
N ASP A 317 -6.89 -5.94 -0.82
CA ASP A 317 -7.93 -5.47 -1.76
C ASP A 317 -7.91 -6.23 -3.10
N ASP A 318 -6.86 -6.99 -3.40
CA ASP A 318 -6.74 -7.86 -4.56
C ASP A 318 -7.78 -8.98 -4.59
N VAL A 319 -8.32 -9.39 -3.43
CA VAL A 319 -9.52 -10.26 -3.36
C VAL A 319 -10.74 -9.63 -4.05
N MET A 320 -10.75 -8.30 -4.22
CA MET A 320 -11.81 -7.57 -4.91
C MET A 320 -11.61 -7.56 -6.42
N ALA A 321 -10.44 -7.98 -6.92
CA ALA A 321 -10.17 -8.07 -8.35
C ALA A 321 -11.23 -8.98 -9.02
N ASP A 322 -11.56 -8.64 -10.26
CA ASP A 322 -12.57 -9.35 -11.07
C ASP A 322 -13.95 -9.50 -10.38
N GLY A 323 -14.27 -8.59 -9.45
CA GLY A 323 -15.53 -8.60 -8.72
C GLY A 323 -15.61 -9.62 -7.58
N GLY A 324 -14.47 -10.21 -7.17
CA GLY A 324 -14.39 -11.23 -6.12
C GLY A 324 -14.62 -12.67 -6.61
N GLN A 325 -14.45 -12.92 -7.91
CA GLN A 325 -14.57 -14.27 -8.48
C GLN A 325 -13.54 -15.23 -7.89
N ASP A 326 -12.30 -14.79 -7.63
CA ASP A 326 -11.27 -15.68 -7.11
C ASP A 326 -11.56 -16.11 -5.66
N TRP A 327 -12.15 -15.23 -4.85
CA TRP A 327 -12.70 -15.57 -3.52
C TRP A 327 -13.77 -16.68 -3.62
N GLN A 328 -14.73 -16.53 -4.54
CA GLN A 328 -15.77 -17.53 -4.74
C GLN A 328 -15.20 -18.87 -5.20
N ARG A 329 -14.20 -18.85 -6.10
CA ARG A 329 -13.48 -20.05 -6.54
C ARG A 329 -12.76 -20.73 -5.37
N PHE A 330 -12.08 -19.97 -4.52
CA PHE A 330 -11.42 -20.50 -3.33
C PHE A 330 -12.40 -21.14 -2.34
N CYS A 331 -13.57 -20.52 -2.11
CA CYS A 331 -14.57 -21.03 -1.18
C CYS A 331 -15.40 -22.21 -1.72
N ALA A 332 -15.43 -22.45 -3.04
CA ALA A 332 -16.22 -23.51 -3.67
C ALA A 332 -16.06 -24.91 -3.02
N PRO A 333 -14.83 -25.44 -2.79
CA PRO A 333 -14.63 -26.75 -2.14
C PRO A 333 -15.07 -26.78 -0.66
N LEU A 334 -15.25 -25.62 -0.02
CA LEU A 334 -15.66 -25.52 1.39
C LEU A 334 -17.19 -25.53 1.56
N SER A 335 -17.96 -25.52 0.48
CA SER A 335 -19.43 -25.36 0.50
C SER A 335 -20.19 -26.49 1.21
N ASN A 336 -19.63 -27.71 1.26
CA ASN A 336 -20.24 -28.89 1.88
C ASN A 336 -19.69 -29.18 3.30
N ALA A 337 -19.10 -28.17 3.95
CA ALA A 337 -18.56 -28.31 5.30
C ALA A 337 -19.64 -28.68 6.34
N LEU A 338 -19.21 -29.31 7.44
CA LEU A 338 -20.10 -29.56 8.58
C LEU A 338 -20.61 -28.22 9.14
N GLN A 339 -21.86 -28.20 9.61
CA GLN A 339 -22.44 -27.04 10.28
C GLN A 339 -21.55 -26.58 11.46
N GLY A 340 -21.33 -25.26 11.55
CA GLY A 340 -20.46 -24.65 12.55
C GLY A 340 -19.01 -24.54 12.11
N SER A 341 -18.66 -24.89 10.86
CA SER A 341 -17.35 -24.56 10.29
C SER A 341 -17.24 -23.06 10.00
N MET A 342 -16.07 -22.49 10.30
CA MET A 342 -15.84 -21.05 10.30
C MET A 342 -14.58 -20.70 9.48
N ILE A 343 -14.63 -19.55 8.79
CA ILE A 343 -13.45 -18.87 8.24
C ILE A 343 -13.22 -17.60 9.06
N LEU A 344 -12.04 -17.51 9.69
CA LEU A 344 -11.58 -16.30 10.37
C LEU A 344 -10.61 -15.56 9.45
N ILE A 345 -10.92 -14.31 9.14
CA ILE A 345 -10.08 -13.49 8.27
C ILE A 345 -9.45 -12.39 9.11
N THR A 346 -8.19 -12.05 8.86
CA THR A 346 -7.62 -10.78 9.34
C THR A 346 -7.38 -9.84 8.16
N THR A 347 -7.83 -8.59 8.28
CA THR A 347 -7.59 -7.58 7.23
C THR A 347 -7.49 -6.18 7.81
N ARG A 348 -6.88 -5.29 7.04
CA ARG A 348 -6.84 -3.85 7.33
C ARG A 348 -7.91 -3.08 6.56
N SER A 349 -8.50 -3.70 5.54
CA SER A 349 -9.43 -3.06 4.63
C SER A 349 -10.87 -3.41 5.04
N GLN A 350 -11.62 -2.38 5.43
CA GLN A 350 -13.06 -2.55 5.66
C GLN A 350 -13.77 -2.99 4.36
N LYS A 351 -13.32 -2.52 3.20
CA LYS A 351 -13.88 -2.90 1.89
C LYS A 351 -13.75 -4.39 1.63
N VAL A 352 -12.59 -4.97 1.94
CA VAL A 352 -12.36 -6.43 1.87
C VAL A 352 -13.31 -7.15 2.80
N ALA A 353 -13.37 -6.72 4.07
CA ALA A 353 -14.23 -7.33 5.07
C ALA A 353 -15.70 -7.34 4.65
N ASP A 354 -16.21 -6.22 4.15
CA ASP A 354 -17.60 -6.08 3.70
C ASP A 354 -17.93 -7.01 2.52
N LYS A 355 -16.96 -7.29 1.66
CA LYS A 355 -17.14 -8.18 0.50
C LYS A 355 -17.22 -9.66 0.88
N VAL A 356 -16.37 -10.10 1.81
CA VAL A 356 -16.19 -11.52 2.12
C VAL A 356 -17.04 -12.00 3.29
N ARG A 357 -17.52 -11.09 4.15
CA ARG A 357 -18.22 -11.42 5.38
C ARG A 357 -19.55 -12.14 5.15
N THR A 358 -19.88 -13.03 6.07
CA THR A 358 -21.25 -13.54 6.24
C THR A 358 -21.82 -13.19 7.62
N MET A 359 -21.02 -12.51 8.44
CA MET A 359 -21.33 -12.05 9.80
C MET A 359 -20.89 -10.60 9.94
N ASP A 360 -21.23 -9.97 11.05
CA ASP A 360 -20.68 -8.65 11.36
C ASP A 360 -19.17 -8.74 11.61
N CYS A 361 -18.43 -7.74 11.13
CA CYS A 361 -17.00 -7.64 11.32
C CYS A 361 -16.68 -7.42 12.80
N PHE A 362 -15.55 -7.95 13.24
CA PHE A 362 -14.99 -7.68 14.55
C PHE A 362 -13.93 -6.57 14.45
N PRO A 363 -14.24 -5.31 14.82
CA PRO A 363 -13.25 -4.25 14.84
C PRO A 363 -12.28 -4.46 16.00
N LEU A 364 -10.98 -4.48 15.70
CA LEU A 364 -9.90 -4.54 16.68
C LEU A 364 -9.18 -3.19 16.76
N GLU A 365 -9.38 -2.52 17.88
CA GLU A 365 -8.76 -1.23 18.17
C GLU A 365 -7.36 -1.38 18.80
N GLY A 366 -6.72 -0.27 19.17
CA GLY A 366 -5.48 -0.28 19.95
C GLY A 366 -5.67 -0.92 21.33
N LEU A 367 -4.58 -1.17 22.05
CA LEU A 367 -4.65 -1.55 23.46
C LEU A 367 -5.15 -0.37 24.30
N THR A 368 -5.89 -0.67 25.37
CA THR A 368 -6.29 0.33 26.38
C THR A 368 -5.05 0.94 27.03
N GLU A 369 -5.16 2.17 27.54
CA GLU A 369 -4.01 2.94 28.04
C GLU A 369 -3.21 2.20 29.11
N ASP A 370 -3.88 1.59 30.09
CA ASP A 370 -3.23 0.85 31.19
C ASP A 370 -2.44 -0.37 30.68
N VAL A 371 -3.08 -1.21 29.86
CA VAL A 371 -2.43 -2.40 29.27
C VAL A 371 -1.31 -1.99 28.31
N PHE A 372 -1.52 -0.91 27.56
CA PHE A 372 -0.54 -0.39 26.61
C PHE A 372 0.69 0.16 27.32
N TRP A 373 0.50 0.82 28.46
CA TRP A 373 1.59 1.28 29.32
C TRP A 373 2.42 0.11 29.85
N GLU A 374 1.79 -0.90 30.44
CA GLU A 374 2.48 -2.11 30.92
C GLU A 374 3.28 -2.78 29.79
N PHE A 375 2.66 -2.94 28.62
CA PHE A 375 3.32 -3.49 27.45
C PHE A 375 4.53 -2.64 27.04
N PHE A 376 4.36 -1.32 26.93
CA PHE A 376 5.41 -0.40 26.52
C PHE A 376 6.62 -0.44 27.47
N ILE A 377 6.39 -0.48 28.79
CA ILE A 377 7.46 -0.59 29.79
C ILE A 377 8.27 -1.87 29.58
N VAL A 378 7.62 -3.01 29.34
CA VAL A 378 8.33 -4.26 29.05
C VAL A 378 9.15 -4.15 27.76
N GLN A 379 8.66 -3.44 26.73
CA GLN A 379 9.43 -3.24 25.50
C GLN A 379 10.63 -2.29 25.69
N ALA A 380 10.47 -1.22 26.48
CA ALA A 380 11.46 -0.18 26.68
C ALA A 380 12.57 -0.58 27.68
N PHE A 381 12.20 -1.22 28.79
CA PHE A 381 13.14 -1.55 29.87
C PHE A 381 13.57 -3.03 29.87
N GLY A 382 12.75 -3.92 29.29
CA GLY A 382 13.03 -5.35 29.29
C GLY A 382 13.09 -5.93 30.70
N THR A 383 14.30 -6.26 31.15
CA THR A 383 14.56 -6.77 32.51
C THR A 383 14.90 -5.66 33.50
N GLU A 384 15.16 -4.43 33.03
CA GLU A 384 15.37 -3.28 33.90
C GLU A 384 14.04 -2.84 34.53
N SER A 385 14.11 -2.26 35.72
CA SER A 385 12.94 -1.71 36.39
C SER A 385 12.83 -0.21 36.13
N LEU A 386 11.63 0.26 35.78
CA LEU A 386 11.31 1.68 35.68
C LEU A 386 11.65 2.44 36.98
N SER A 387 11.58 1.77 38.15
CA SER A 387 11.93 2.36 39.45
C SER A 387 13.35 2.93 39.54
N LYS A 388 14.27 2.49 38.68
CA LYS A 388 15.63 3.04 38.59
C LYS A 388 15.71 4.36 37.85
N TYR A 389 14.64 4.74 37.13
CA TYR A 389 14.62 5.85 36.18
C TYR A 389 13.31 6.66 36.30
N PRO A 390 13.06 7.32 37.45
CA PRO A 390 11.79 8.03 37.69
C PRO A 390 11.51 9.10 36.63
N ASP A 391 12.55 9.83 36.17
CA ASP A 391 12.41 10.88 35.15
C ASP A 391 11.92 10.34 33.78
N LEU A 392 12.11 9.04 33.51
CA LEU A 392 11.66 8.42 32.25
C LEU A 392 10.18 8.04 32.28
N GLU A 393 9.52 8.03 33.45
CA GLU A 393 8.10 7.72 33.52
C GLU A 393 7.27 8.76 32.77
N ASP A 394 7.48 10.05 33.05
CA ASP A 394 6.76 11.15 32.40
C ASP A 394 7.04 11.22 30.90
N ILE A 395 8.29 10.97 30.50
CA ILE A 395 8.69 10.88 29.09
C ILE A 395 7.99 9.70 28.43
N GLY A 396 7.99 8.52 29.06
CA GLY A 396 7.32 7.32 28.57
C GLY A 396 5.82 7.56 28.39
N ARG A 397 5.15 8.16 29.38
CA ARG A 397 3.72 8.50 29.31
C ARG A 397 3.43 9.45 28.15
N SER A 398 4.29 10.46 27.96
CA SER A 398 4.20 11.38 26.82
C SER A 398 4.39 10.69 25.47
N ILE A 399 5.21 9.64 25.41
CA ILE A 399 5.43 8.83 24.21
C ILE A 399 4.20 7.97 23.90
N ILE A 400 3.67 7.20 24.87
CA ILE A 400 2.55 6.27 24.59
C ILE A 400 1.32 6.99 24.05
N LEU A 401 1.05 8.23 24.50
CA LEU A 401 -0.04 9.08 24.00
C LEU A 401 0.09 9.32 22.49
N LYS A 402 1.33 9.46 21.99
CA LYS A 402 1.60 9.62 20.55
C LYS A 402 1.52 8.31 19.77
N LEU A 403 1.71 7.16 20.44
CA LEU A 403 1.67 5.84 19.81
C LEU A 403 0.24 5.28 19.67
N LYS A 404 -0.76 5.92 20.29
CA LYS A 404 -2.20 5.63 20.11
C LYS A 404 -2.55 4.15 20.27
N GLY A 405 -1.99 3.49 21.29
CA GLY A 405 -2.30 2.10 21.62
C GLY A 405 -1.78 1.05 20.63
N SER A 406 -0.88 1.39 19.68
CA SER A 406 -0.36 0.44 18.68
C SER A 406 0.77 -0.44 19.24
N PRO A 407 0.57 -1.77 19.44
CA PRO A 407 1.61 -2.66 19.95
C PRO A 407 2.87 -2.71 19.08
N LEU A 408 2.73 -2.68 17.75
CA LEU A 408 3.89 -2.66 16.86
C LEU A 408 4.72 -1.37 17.02
N ALA A 409 4.06 -0.22 17.18
CA ALA A 409 4.73 1.05 17.41
C ALA A 409 5.46 1.05 18.77
N ALA A 410 4.79 0.60 19.84
CA ALA A 410 5.39 0.45 21.16
C ALA A 410 6.58 -0.52 21.16
N LYS A 411 6.49 -1.66 20.46
CA LYS A 411 7.60 -2.61 20.32
C LYS A 411 8.79 -2.00 19.58
N THR A 412 8.53 -1.22 18.54
CA THR A 412 9.60 -0.56 17.76
C THR A 412 10.29 0.53 18.58
N ILE A 413 9.52 1.46 19.15
CA ILE A 413 10.05 2.58 19.93
C ILE A 413 10.66 2.08 21.24
N GLY A 414 10.01 1.17 21.95
CA GLY A 414 10.55 0.57 23.17
C GLY A 414 11.91 -0.10 22.93
N ARG A 415 12.05 -0.89 21.86
CA ARG A 415 13.35 -1.49 21.49
C ARG A 415 14.42 -0.44 21.16
N LEU A 416 14.05 0.68 20.54
CA LEU A 416 14.96 1.77 20.27
C LEU A 416 15.41 2.43 21.59
N LEU A 417 14.47 2.79 22.46
CA LEU A 417 14.75 3.40 23.77
C LEU A 417 15.60 2.49 24.66
N ARG A 418 15.39 1.17 24.59
CA ARG A 418 16.20 0.18 25.31
C ARG A 418 17.70 0.25 25.00
N THR A 419 18.10 0.85 23.88
CA THR A 419 19.51 1.03 23.53
C THR A 419 20.20 2.11 24.38
N ASN A 420 19.44 3.06 24.92
CA ASN A 420 19.96 4.12 25.78
C ASN A 420 18.83 4.70 26.67
N LEU A 421 18.94 4.48 27.98
CA LEU A 421 17.97 4.94 29.00
C LEU A 421 18.37 6.27 29.66
N HIS A 422 19.19 7.10 29.00
CA HIS A 422 19.40 8.49 29.43
C HIS A 422 18.24 9.38 28.95
N ALA A 423 17.74 10.26 29.81
CA ALA A 423 16.60 11.14 29.51
C ALA A 423 16.79 12.07 28.30
N SER A 424 18.03 12.30 27.86
CA SER A 424 18.34 13.09 26.66
C SER A 424 18.15 12.34 25.33
N HIS A 425 18.09 11.00 25.37
CA HIS A 425 17.83 10.15 24.22
C HIS A 425 16.32 10.05 23.98
#